data_AF-H3NP32-F1
#
_entry.id   AF-H3NP32-F1
#
_cell.length_a   1.000
_cell.length_b   1.000
_cell.length_c   1.000
_cell.angle_alpha   90.00
_cell.angle_beta   90.00
_cell.angle_gamma   90.00
#
_symmetry.space_group_name_H-M   'P 1'
#
loop_
_entity.id
_entity.type
_entity.pdbx_description
1 polymer ?
#
loop_
_entity_poly.entity_id
_entity_poly.type
_entity_poly.pdbx_seq_one_letter_code
_entity_poly.pdbx_strand_id
1 'polypeptide(L)' 'MKNLFKILSIILIIAFVDQIYMIQKFGNISKETLFMTFCLLLASIKFGFFDERKYNKIHK' A
#
# COMPACT_ATOMS: atom_id res chain seq x y z
N MET A 1 1.18 -13.53 -10.11
CA MET A 1 0.57 -13.03 -8.86
C MET A 1 1.60 -12.34 -7.95
N LYS A 2 2.65 -13.02 -7.47
CA LYS A 2 3.62 -12.43 -6.50
C LYS A 2 4.31 -11.14 -6.99
N ASN A 3 4.80 -11.10 -8.23
CA ASN A 3 5.41 -9.89 -8.79
C ASN A 3 4.42 -8.73 -8.98
N LEU A 4 3.15 -9.03 -9.29
CA LEU A 4 2.12 -8.01 -9.47
C LEU A 4 1.82 -7.30 -8.15
N PHE A 5 1.65 -8.04 -7.04
CA PHE A 5 1.45 -7.43 -5.72
C PHE A 5 2.64 -6.62 -5.24
N LYS A 6 3.87 -7.08 -5.55
CA LYS A 6 5.10 -6.35 -5.21
C LYS A 6 5.18 -5.01 -5.93
N ILE A 7 4.91 -4.99 -7.24
CA ILE A 7 4.85 -3.77 -8.06
C ILE A 7 3.71 -2.87 -7.60
N LEU A 8 2.52 -3.43 -7.36
CA LEU A 8 1.35 -2.70 -6.89
C LEU A 8 1.62 -2.01 -5.55
N SER A 9 2.30 -2.70 -4.62
CA SER A 9 2.66 -2.12 -3.33
C SER A 9 3.62 -0.94 -3.45
N ILE A 10 4.57 -0.98 -4.38
CA ILE A 10 5.49 0.15 -4.63
C ILE A 10 4.73 1.35 -5.20
N ILE A 11 3.84 1.10 -6.17
CA ILE A 11 3.01 2.15 -6.78
C ILE A 11 2.09 2.79 -5.72
N LEU A 12 1.49 1.99 -4.84
CA LEU A 12 0.65 2.50 -3.75
C LEU A 12 1.43 3.35 -2.75
N ILE A 13 2.69 3.00 -2.43
CA ILE A 13 3.53 3.81 -1.55
C ILE A 13 3.77 5.18 -2.19
N ILE A 14 4.14 5.21 -3.47
CA ILE A 14 4.39 6.46 -4.21
C ILE A 14 3.11 7.32 -4.25
N ALA A 15 1.98 6.71 -4.57
CA ALA A 15 0.69 7.39 -4.59
C ALA A 15 0.29 7.95 -3.21
N PHE A 16 0.59 7.22 -2.13
CA PHE A 16 0.32 7.69 -0.76
C PHE A 16 1.18 8.91 -0.40
N VAL A 17 2.46 8.92 -0.79
CA VAL A 17 3.35 10.07 -0.59
C VAL A 17 2.88 11.27 -1.41
N ASP A 18 2.46 11.06 -2.65
CA ASP A 18 1.91 12.13 -3.52
C ASP A 18 0.63 12.74 -2.92
N GLN A 19 -0.27 11.91 -2.41
CA GLN A 19 -1.47 12.37 -1.71
C GLN A 19 -1.15 13.18 -0.45
N ILE A 20 -0.13 12.79 0.32
CA ILE A 20 0.35 13.59 1.49
C ILE A 20 0.89 14.94 1.03
N TYR A 21 1.70 14.97 -0.03
CA TYR A 21 2.25 16.20 -0.60
C TYR A 21 1.15 17.14 -1.08
N MET A 22 0.15 16.60 -1.78
CA MET A 22 -1.00 17.35 -2.28
C MET A 22 -1.86 17.90 -1.14
N ILE A 23 -2.01 17.17 -0.02
CA ILE A 23 -2.66 17.69 1.18
C ILE A 23 -1.90 18.86 1.78
N GLN A 24 -0.57 18.74 1.92
CA GLN A 24 0.22 19.83 2.46
C GLN A 24 0.20 21.07 1.57
N LYS A 25 0.26 20.89 0.26
CA LYS A 25 0.42 22.00 -0.69
C LYS A 25 -0.90 22.65 -1.09
N PHE A 26 -1.96 21.88 -1.25
CA PHE A 26 -3.23 22.36 -1.78
C PHE A 26 -4.37 22.33 -0.76
N GLY A 27 -4.21 21.64 0.39
CA GLY A 27 -5.24 21.59 1.44
C GLY A 27 -6.57 20.96 1.03
N ASN A 28 -6.67 20.40 -0.19
CA ASN A 28 -7.94 20.12 -0.87
C ASN A 28 -8.27 18.63 -1.00
N ILE A 29 -7.40 17.73 -0.55
CA ILE A 29 -7.70 16.29 -0.57
C ILE A 29 -8.44 15.91 0.71
N SER A 30 -9.56 15.20 0.54
CA SER A 30 -10.36 14.73 1.67
C SER A 30 -9.57 13.71 2.49
N LYS A 31 -9.59 13.90 3.82
CA LYS A 31 -8.90 13.02 4.79
C LYS A 31 -9.35 11.56 4.66
N GLU A 32 -10.58 11.36 4.20
CA GLU A 32 -11.20 10.07 3.90
C GLU A 32 -10.50 9.33 2.76
N THR A 33 -10.08 10.04 1.71
CA THR A 33 -9.35 9.47 0.58
C THR A 33 -7.98 8.97 1.02
N LEU A 34 -7.29 9.74 1.85
CA LEU A 34 -6.00 9.33 2.41
C LEU A 34 -6.14 8.10 3.32
N PHE A 35 -7.20 8.04 4.11
CA PHE A 35 -7.51 6.87 4.93
C PHE A 35 -7.79 5.62 4.09
N MET A 36 -8.55 5.74 3.01
CA MET A 36 -8.80 4.60 2.10
C MET A 36 -7.52 4.12 1.42
N THR A 37 -6.68 5.03 0.89
CA THR A 37 -5.40 4.64 0.28
C THR A 37 -4.49 3.95 1.30
N PHE A 38 -4.47 4.42 2.55
CA PHE A 38 -3.70 3.79 3.62
C PHE A 38 -4.18 2.36 3.92
N CYS A 39 -5.49 2.14 4.01
CA CYS A 39 -6.06 0.80 4.19
C CYS A 39 -5.71 -0.13 3.02
N LEU A 40 -5.77 0.39 1.78
CA LEU A 40 -5.45 -0.38 0.57
C LEU A 40 -3.95 -0.72 0.47
N LEU A 41 -3.09 0.20 0.92
CA LEU A 41 -1.65 0.00 1.07
C LEU A 41 -1.35 -1.11 2.07
N LEU A 42 -1.96 -1.04 3.27
CA LEU A 42 -1.80 -2.09 4.29
C LEU A 42 -2.30 -3.45 3.81
N ALA A 43 -3.42 -3.49 3.11
CA ALA A 43 -3.93 -4.72 2.49
C ALA A 43 -2.95 -5.26 1.46
N SER A 44 -2.44 -4.41 0.56
CA SER A 44 -1.47 -4.79 -0.47
C SER A 44 -0.17 -5.32 0.12
N ILE A 45 0.33 -4.72 1.20
CA ILE A 45 1.51 -5.21 1.93
C ILE A 45 1.20 -6.55 2.62
N LYS A 46 0.02 -6.70 3.24
CA LYS A 46 -0.38 -7.95 3.89
C LYS A 46 -0.47 -9.12 2.89
N PHE A 47 -1.09 -8.91 1.73
CA PHE A 47 -1.20 -9.94 0.70
C PHE A 47 0.11 -10.14 -0.08
N GLY A 48 0.85 -9.07 -0.37
CA GLY A 48 2.08 -9.12 -1.14
C GLY A 48 3.30 -9.63 -0.38
N PHE A 49 3.42 -9.32 0.91
CA PHE A 49 4.58 -9.67 1.75
C PHE A 49 4.26 -10.71 2.82
N PHE A 50 3.07 -10.69 3.42
CA PHE A 50 2.76 -11.56 4.58
C PHE A 50 2.33 -12.96 4.16
N ASP A 51 1.71 -13.13 2.98
CA ASP A 51 1.41 -14.44 2.41
C ASP A 51 2.71 -15.22 2.09
N GLU A 52 3.73 -14.52 1.58
CA GLU A 52 5.05 -15.08 1.33
C GLU A 52 5.74 -15.58 2.61
N ARG A 53 5.63 -14.81 3.71
CA ARG A 53 6.17 -15.22 5.02
C ARG A 53 5.40 -16.39 5.65
N LYS A 54 4.10 -16.50 5.41
CA LYS A 54 3.30 -17.61 5.94
C LYS A 54 3.59 -18.91 5.16
N TYR A 55 3.72 -18.83 3.84
CA TYR A 55 4.10 -19.97 3.01
C TYR A 55 5.49 -20.53 3.35
N ASN A 56 6.49 -19.65 3.51
CA ASN A 56 7.86 -20.07 3.81
C ASN A 56 8.06 -20.59 5.24
N LYS A 57 7.11 -20.34 6.16
CA LYS A 57 7.16 -20.80 7.55
C LYS A 57 6.45 -22.13 7.78
N ILE A 58 5.57 -22.54 6.88
CA ILE A 58 4.85 -23.84 6.93
C ILE A 58 5.64 -24.94 6.21
N HIS A 59 6.54 -24.57 5.30
CA HIS A 59 7.29 -25.51 4.45
C HIS A 59 8.79 -25.60 4.79
N LYS A 60 9.17 -25.23 6.02
CA LYS A 60 10.53 -25.36 6.57
C LYS A 60 10.55 -26.37 7.71
#